data_AF-A0A561ULV5-F1
#
_entry.id   AF-A0A561ULV5-F1
#
_cell.length_a   1.000
_cell.length_b   1.000
_cell.length_c   1.000
_cell.angle_alpha   90.00
_cell.angle_beta   90.00
_cell.angle_gamma   90.00
#
_symmetry.space_group_name_H-M   'P 1'
#
loop_
_entity.id
_entity.type
_entity.pdbx_description
1 polymer ?
#
loop_
_entity_poly.entity_id
_entity_poly.type
_entity_poly.pdbx_seq_one_letter_code
_entity_poly.pdbx_strand_id
1 'polypeptide(L)'
;MNASQFSPAQTPEPAAPASPDKTATGGGGHSLYGGVVNRRVTVRDLAAAKQRGERWAMLTAYDSLTAGVFDEAGIPVLLVGDSAGNCALGYESTVPVTMDEMTILSAAVVRGTKRAMVVGDLPFGSYQESPAQALRNAARLMKEAGVGAVKLEGGERSARTIELLVESGVPVMAHVGLTPQSVHALGGYPVQGRGEEAAHRLQRDAKAVQEAGAFAVVLEAVPAELAAQVTAELAIPTVGIGAGVGCDAQVLVWTDMAGMNPGHTPKFVKQYADLRGVLGAAARQYADEVRGGTFPDQAHSFK
;
A
#
# COMPACT_ATOMS: atom_id res chain seq x y z
N MET A 1 35.46 66.16 9.77
CA MET A 1 35.91 65.05 10.64
C MET A 1 34.79 64.01 10.63
N ASN A 2 34.72 63.13 9.62
CA ASN A 2 35.14 61.71 9.63
C ASN A 2 34.94 60.94 10.94
N ALA A 3 34.06 59.94 10.88
CA ALA A 3 34.29 58.52 11.21
C ALA A 3 32.93 57.77 11.07
N SER A 4 32.61 57.25 9.88
CA SER A 4 32.85 55.86 9.44
C SER A 4 31.84 54.85 9.99
N GLN A 5 30.94 54.48 9.08
CA GLN A 5 29.91 53.43 9.17
C GLN A 5 30.56 52.04 9.22
N PHE A 6 30.08 51.18 10.13
CA PHE A 6 30.30 49.73 10.05
C PHE A 6 29.03 49.09 9.49
N SER A 7 29.16 48.51 8.30
CA SER A 7 28.15 47.65 7.66
C SER A 7 28.56 46.20 7.91
N PRO A 8 27.68 45.30 8.39
CA PRO A 8 28.00 43.89 8.48
C PRO A 8 27.94 43.21 7.11
N ALA A 9 28.85 42.26 6.92
CA ALA A 9 29.14 41.56 5.69
C ALA A 9 27.93 40.77 5.14
N GLN A 10 27.71 40.87 3.83
CA GLN A 10 26.82 39.99 3.08
C GLN A 10 27.50 38.62 2.90
N THR A 11 26.86 37.58 3.41
CA THR A 11 27.20 36.19 3.12
C THR A 11 26.84 35.89 1.65
N PRO A 12 27.71 35.28 0.84
CA PRO A 12 27.35 34.92 -0.53
C PRO A 12 26.35 33.75 -0.52
N GLU A 13 25.22 33.93 -1.21
CA GLU A 13 24.27 32.87 -1.54
C GLU A 13 24.96 31.75 -2.34
N PRO A 14 24.66 30.46 -2.08
CA PRO A 14 25.18 29.38 -2.90
C PRO A 14 24.52 29.41 -4.29
N ALA A 15 25.35 29.37 -5.33
CA ALA A 15 24.93 29.30 -6.72
C ALA A 15 24.05 28.07 -6.98
N ALA A 16 22.91 28.28 -7.64
CA ALA A 16 22.03 27.22 -8.11
C ALA A 16 22.78 26.28 -9.08
N PRO A 17 22.61 24.94 -8.99
CA PRO A 17 23.27 24.04 -9.91
C PRO A 17 22.67 24.20 -11.32
N ALA A 18 23.56 24.36 -12.29
CA ALA A 18 23.25 24.41 -13.70
C ALA A 18 22.45 23.18 -14.14
N SER A 19 21.39 23.42 -14.93
CA SER A 19 20.60 22.37 -15.57
C SER A 19 21.49 21.55 -16.52
N PRO A 20 21.56 20.21 -16.41
CA PRO A 20 22.27 19.42 -17.38
C PRO A 20 21.45 19.32 -18.67
N ASP A 21 22.24 19.35 -19.73
CA ASP A 21 21.91 19.45 -21.13
C ASP A 21 20.94 18.37 -21.63
N LYS A 22 20.10 18.75 -22.59
CA LYS A 22 19.14 17.89 -23.27
C LYS A 22 19.86 17.08 -24.34
N THR A 23 20.40 15.91 -24.01
CA THR A 23 20.65 14.86 -25.02
C THR A 23 20.68 13.47 -24.39
N ALA A 24 19.53 12.80 -24.39
CA ALA A 24 19.44 11.33 -24.39
C ALA A 24 18.07 10.91 -24.92
N THR A 25 17.99 10.70 -26.24
CA THR A 25 16.89 9.99 -26.89
C THR A 25 17.15 8.49 -26.80
N GLY A 26 16.30 7.76 -26.07
CA GLY A 26 16.22 6.30 -26.13
C GLY A 26 15.55 5.65 -24.91
N GLY A 27 14.23 5.43 -24.98
CA GLY A 27 13.47 4.61 -24.01
C GLY A 27 12.46 5.35 -23.13
N GLY A 28 11.50 6.06 -23.73
CA GLY A 28 10.50 6.85 -23.00
C GLY A 28 9.43 6.00 -22.30
N GLY A 29 9.76 5.43 -21.14
CA GLY A 29 8.78 5.05 -20.14
C GLY A 29 8.60 6.19 -19.14
N HIS A 30 7.43 6.83 -19.10
CA HIS A 30 7.15 7.87 -18.11
C HIS A 30 7.30 7.30 -16.69
N SER A 31 7.94 8.06 -15.79
CA SER A 31 8.05 7.75 -14.36
C SER A 31 6.66 7.53 -13.75
N LEU A 32 6.56 6.68 -12.72
CA LEU A 32 5.32 6.49 -11.96
C LEU A 32 4.82 7.79 -11.29
N TYR A 33 5.72 8.75 -11.07
CA TYR A 33 5.46 10.00 -10.35
C TYR A 33 5.49 11.25 -11.25
N GLY A 34 5.58 11.08 -12.58
CA GLY A 34 5.70 12.20 -13.52
C GLY A 34 4.56 12.28 -14.54
N GLY A 35 4.14 13.50 -14.87
CA GLY A 35 3.20 13.81 -15.96
C GLY A 35 1.72 13.87 -15.55
N VAL A 36 0.88 14.48 -16.40
CA VAL A 36 -0.59 14.38 -16.28
C VAL A 36 -1.00 12.99 -16.76
N VAL A 37 -1.37 12.12 -15.82
CA VAL A 37 -1.77 10.74 -16.14
C VAL A 37 -3.30 10.67 -16.20
N ASN A 38 -3.84 10.67 -17.43
CA ASN A 38 -5.30 10.54 -17.67
C ASN A 38 -5.81 9.09 -17.57
N ARG A 39 -5.09 8.21 -16.86
CA ARG A 39 -5.44 6.79 -16.71
C ARG A 39 -4.92 6.21 -15.40
N ARG A 40 -5.46 5.06 -15.01
CA ARG A 40 -4.95 4.29 -13.88
C ARG A 40 -3.56 3.71 -14.15
N VAL A 41 -2.76 3.58 -13.09
CA VAL A 41 -1.52 2.77 -13.06
C VAL A 41 -1.86 1.32 -13.41
N THR A 42 -1.01 0.67 -14.19
CA THR A 42 -1.20 -0.70 -14.69
C THR A 42 -0.06 -1.60 -14.26
N VAL A 43 -0.26 -2.92 -14.37
CA VAL A 43 0.79 -3.92 -14.07
C VAL A 43 2.05 -3.71 -14.93
N ARG A 44 1.89 -3.18 -16.14
CA ARG A 44 3.00 -2.84 -17.05
C ARG A 44 3.82 -1.66 -16.54
N ASP A 45 3.16 -0.65 -15.95
CA ASP A 45 3.84 0.51 -15.39
C ASP A 45 4.71 0.09 -14.18
N LEU A 46 4.18 -0.81 -13.33
CA LEU A 46 4.90 -1.33 -12.16
C LEU A 46 6.08 -2.23 -12.55
N ALA A 47 5.90 -3.10 -13.55
CA ALA A 47 6.99 -3.91 -14.10
C ALA A 47 8.09 -3.01 -14.71
N ALA A 48 7.71 -1.98 -15.45
CA ALA A 48 8.65 -1.02 -16.02
C ALA A 48 9.36 -0.20 -14.94
N ALA A 49 8.70 0.12 -13.81
CA ALA A 49 9.32 0.77 -12.68
C ALA A 49 10.43 -0.08 -12.06
N LYS A 50 10.20 -1.39 -11.84
CA LYS A 50 11.27 -2.32 -11.40
C LYS A 50 12.44 -2.34 -12.38
N GLN A 51 12.18 -2.44 -13.69
CA GLN A 51 13.24 -2.44 -14.70
C GLN A 51 14.10 -1.17 -14.67
N ARG A 52 13.52 -0.03 -14.28
CA ARG A 52 14.23 1.25 -14.09
C ARG A 52 14.87 1.42 -12.72
N GLY A 53 14.65 0.50 -11.78
CA GLY A 53 15.01 0.69 -10.37
C GLY A 53 14.21 1.81 -9.67
N GLU A 54 13.06 2.20 -10.23
CA GLU A 54 12.18 3.22 -9.68
C GLU A 54 11.31 2.61 -8.56
N ARG A 55 11.62 2.96 -7.31
CA ARG A 55 10.88 2.47 -6.15
C ARG A 55 9.51 3.11 -6.03
N TRP A 56 8.51 2.34 -5.61
CA TRP A 56 7.16 2.87 -5.46
C TRP A 56 6.47 2.59 -4.13
N ALA A 57 5.57 3.49 -3.76
CA ALA A 57 4.80 3.42 -2.52
C ALA A 57 3.43 2.77 -2.76
N MET A 58 2.99 1.97 -1.80
CA MET A 58 1.64 1.45 -1.69
C MET A 58 1.09 1.80 -0.31
N LEU A 59 -0.17 2.20 -0.24
CA LEU A 59 -0.86 2.40 1.04
C LEU A 59 -2.17 1.63 1.03
N THR A 60 -2.61 1.17 2.19
CA THR A 60 -3.98 0.68 2.29
C THR A 60 -4.98 1.84 2.22
N ALA A 61 -6.21 1.59 1.77
CA ALA A 61 -7.31 2.54 1.83
C ALA A 61 -8.64 1.77 1.90
N TYR A 62 -9.65 2.35 2.56
CA TYR A 62 -10.93 1.65 2.82
C TYR A 62 -12.18 2.52 2.54
N ASP A 63 -11.99 3.79 2.22
CA ASP A 63 -13.06 4.74 1.93
C ASP A 63 -12.64 5.72 0.83
N SER A 64 -13.62 6.44 0.27
CA SER A 64 -13.38 7.35 -0.85
C SER A 64 -12.62 8.62 -0.48
N LEU A 65 -12.76 9.13 0.75
CA LEU A 65 -12.13 10.38 1.16
C LEU A 65 -10.63 10.18 1.36
N THR A 66 -10.26 9.16 2.13
CA THR A 66 -8.87 8.76 2.35
C THR A 66 -8.20 8.40 1.02
N ALA A 67 -8.88 7.61 0.17
CA ALA A 67 -8.36 7.23 -1.13
C ALA A 67 -8.13 8.42 -2.06
N GLY A 68 -9.02 9.42 -2.06
CA GLY A 68 -8.85 10.64 -2.84
C GLY A 68 -7.61 11.43 -2.46
N VAL A 69 -7.38 11.60 -1.14
CA VAL A 69 -6.16 12.26 -0.62
C VAL A 69 -4.90 11.52 -1.09
N PHE A 70 -4.89 10.19 -1.03
CA PHE A 70 -3.71 9.42 -1.46
C PHE A 70 -3.51 9.44 -2.98
N ASP A 71 -4.59 9.46 -3.76
CA ASP A 71 -4.53 9.55 -5.21
C ASP A 71 -3.91 10.89 -5.65
N GLU A 72 -4.35 11.99 -5.04
CA GLU A 72 -3.84 13.35 -5.22
C GLU A 72 -2.39 13.49 -4.77
N ALA A 73 -2.02 12.84 -3.67
CA ALA A 73 -0.64 12.79 -3.17
C ALA A 73 0.30 11.96 -4.06
N GLY A 74 -0.21 11.30 -5.11
CA GLY A 74 0.62 10.60 -6.09
C GLY A 74 0.91 9.13 -5.73
N ILE A 75 0.23 8.52 -4.75
CA ILE A 75 0.43 7.11 -4.40
C ILE A 75 0.01 6.21 -5.59
N PRO A 76 0.91 5.41 -6.20
CA PRO A 76 0.60 4.68 -7.43
C PRO A 76 -0.30 3.47 -7.23
N VAL A 77 -0.30 2.86 -6.05
CA VAL A 77 -1.10 1.67 -5.74
C VAL A 77 -1.80 1.84 -4.40
N LEU A 78 -3.11 1.60 -4.38
CA LEU A 78 -3.91 1.50 -3.16
C LEU A 78 -4.37 0.07 -2.95
N LEU A 79 -4.16 -0.45 -1.76
CA LEU A 79 -4.61 -1.77 -1.35
C LEU A 79 -5.87 -1.65 -0.48
N VAL A 80 -6.99 -2.18 -0.95
CA VAL A 80 -8.12 -2.47 -0.08
C VAL A 80 -7.86 -3.83 0.53
N GLY A 81 -7.16 -3.82 1.66
CA GLY A 81 -6.72 -5.03 2.33
C GLY A 81 -7.70 -5.51 3.39
N ASP A 82 -7.70 -6.81 3.66
CA ASP A 82 -8.49 -7.42 4.75
C ASP A 82 -8.05 -6.93 6.15
N SER A 83 -6.89 -6.26 6.25
CA SER A 83 -6.52 -5.38 7.38
C SER A 83 -7.61 -4.37 7.79
N ALA A 84 -8.55 -4.05 6.90
CA ALA A 84 -9.78 -3.33 7.23
C ALA A 84 -10.54 -3.96 8.41
N GLY A 85 -10.51 -5.29 8.53
CA GLY A 85 -11.08 -6.03 9.66
C GLY A 85 -10.62 -5.44 10.98
N ASN A 86 -9.30 -5.27 11.15
CA ASN A 86 -8.73 -4.70 12.37
C ASN A 86 -8.91 -3.18 12.46
N CYS A 87 -8.48 -2.44 11.43
CA CYS A 87 -8.30 -0.99 11.55
C CYS A 87 -9.53 -0.16 11.17
N ALA A 88 -10.55 -0.76 10.55
CA ALA A 88 -11.80 -0.09 10.18
C ALA A 88 -13.04 -0.73 10.81
N LEU A 89 -13.09 -2.06 10.92
CA LEU A 89 -14.28 -2.81 11.39
C LEU A 89 -14.17 -3.27 12.85
N GLY A 90 -12.99 -3.19 13.46
CA GLY A 90 -12.78 -3.50 14.88
C GLY A 90 -12.72 -4.99 15.21
N TYR A 91 -12.50 -5.86 14.23
CA TYR A 91 -12.22 -7.28 14.45
C TYR A 91 -10.85 -7.51 15.09
N GLU A 92 -10.73 -8.59 15.85
CA GLU A 92 -9.48 -9.00 16.49
C GLU A 92 -8.45 -9.59 15.50
N SER A 93 -8.92 -10.10 14.36
CA SER A 93 -8.10 -10.62 13.26
C SER A 93 -8.77 -10.34 11.91
N THR A 94 -8.08 -10.64 10.81
CA THR A 94 -8.64 -10.51 9.46
C THR A 94 -9.53 -11.70 9.04
N VAL A 95 -9.56 -12.78 9.83
CA VAL A 95 -10.32 -14.00 9.55
C VAL A 95 -11.84 -13.77 9.36
N PRO A 96 -12.52 -12.90 10.14
CA PRO A 96 -13.96 -12.69 9.99
C PRO A 96 -14.36 -11.87 8.76
N VAL A 97 -13.41 -11.22 8.09
CA VAL A 97 -13.70 -10.32 6.98
C VAL A 97 -14.33 -11.08 5.82
N THR A 98 -15.44 -10.56 5.31
CA THR A 98 -16.26 -11.19 4.28
C THR A 98 -16.00 -10.60 2.90
N MET A 99 -16.40 -11.33 1.86
CA MET A 99 -16.40 -10.81 0.49
C MET A 99 -17.32 -9.58 0.33
N ASP A 100 -18.41 -9.48 1.10
CA ASP A 100 -19.35 -8.35 1.02
C ASP A 100 -18.71 -7.06 1.53
N GLU A 101 -18.01 -7.15 2.67
CA GLU A 101 -17.23 -6.03 3.22
C GLU A 101 -16.12 -5.62 2.27
N MET A 102 -15.33 -6.58 1.76
CA MET A 102 -14.28 -6.29 0.79
C MET A 102 -14.82 -5.63 -0.48
N THR A 103 -15.99 -6.05 -0.97
CA THR A 103 -16.62 -5.47 -2.16
C THR A 103 -17.04 -4.02 -1.92
N ILE A 104 -17.71 -3.73 -0.80
CA ILE A 104 -18.19 -2.37 -0.48
C ILE A 104 -17.01 -1.40 -0.27
N LEU A 105 -16.01 -1.80 0.52
CA LEU A 105 -14.82 -0.98 0.78
C LEU A 105 -14.04 -0.73 -0.51
N SER A 106 -13.87 -1.77 -1.34
CA SER A 106 -13.20 -1.65 -2.64
C SER A 106 -13.92 -0.68 -3.57
N ALA A 107 -15.26 -0.77 -3.65
CA ALA A 107 -16.06 0.13 -4.47
C ALA A 107 -15.98 1.60 -4.00
N ALA A 108 -15.84 1.84 -2.70
CA ALA A 108 -15.64 3.19 -2.17
C ALA A 108 -14.27 3.76 -2.61
N VAL A 109 -13.20 3.00 -2.48
CA VAL A 109 -11.84 3.41 -2.88
C VAL A 109 -11.73 3.62 -4.39
N VAL A 110 -12.33 2.75 -5.20
CA VAL A 110 -12.35 2.91 -6.67
C VAL A 110 -13.06 4.21 -7.06
N ARG A 111 -14.19 4.56 -6.43
CA ARG A 111 -14.91 5.82 -6.67
C ARG A 111 -14.13 7.05 -6.22
N GLY A 112 -13.32 6.93 -5.17
CA GLY A 112 -12.49 8.02 -4.64
C GLY A 112 -11.23 8.33 -5.46
N THR A 113 -10.86 7.48 -6.42
CA THR A 113 -9.56 7.59 -7.13
C THR A 113 -9.72 7.65 -8.64
N LYS A 114 -8.74 8.26 -9.31
CA LYS A 114 -8.66 8.35 -10.77
C LYS A 114 -7.37 7.74 -11.33
N ARG A 115 -6.25 7.85 -10.61
CA ARG A 115 -4.92 7.47 -11.13
C ARG A 115 -4.36 6.20 -10.49
N ALA A 116 -4.56 5.96 -9.20
CA ALA A 116 -4.00 4.79 -8.54
C ALA A 116 -4.57 3.48 -9.12
N MET A 117 -3.73 2.45 -9.19
CA MET A 117 -4.21 1.08 -9.27
C MET A 117 -4.85 0.73 -7.93
N VAL A 118 -6.08 0.23 -7.95
CA VAL A 118 -6.73 -0.31 -6.75
C VAL A 118 -6.62 -1.83 -6.78
N VAL A 119 -6.00 -2.40 -5.75
CA VAL A 119 -5.89 -3.85 -5.53
C VAL A 119 -6.85 -4.23 -4.41
N GLY A 120 -7.72 -5.21 -4.63
CA GLY A 120 -8.63 -5.72 -3.59
C GLY A 120 -8.16 -7.07 -3.04
N ASP A 121 -8.15 -7.25 -1.73
CA ASP A 121 -7.87 -8.54 -1.13
C ASP A 121 -8.99 -9.56 -1.33
N LEU A 122 -8.60 -10.80 -1.61
CA LEU A 122 -9.45 -11.97 -1.40
C LEU A 122 -9.34 -12.36 0.08
N PRO A 123 -10.40 -12.17 0.90
CA PRO A 123 -10.35 -12.45 2.34
C PRO A 123 -10.28 -13.96 2.62
N PHE A 124 -10.01 -14.31 3.88
CA PHE A 124 -9.93 -15.70 4.31
C PHE A 124 -11.19 -16.51 3.90
N GLY A 125 -10.98 -17.73 3.41
CA GLY A 125 -12.04 -18.64 2.96
C GLY A 125 -12.60 -18.36 1.56
N SER A 126 -12.23 -17.25 0.92
CA SER A 126 -12.77 -16.86 -0.39
C SER A 126 -12.02 -17.44 -1.60
N TYR A 127 -10.83 -18.02 -1.41
CA TYR A 127 -10.02 -18.55 -2.51
C TYR A 127 -9.34 -19.89 -2.22
N GLN A 128 -9.36 -20.32 -0.96
CA GLN A 128 -8.64 -21.49 -0.48
C GLN A 128 -9.35 -22.80 -0.82
N GLU A 129 -10.67 -22.78 -1.07
CA GLU A 129 -11.44 -23.99 -1.38
C GLU A 129 -11.04 -24.57 -2.75
N SER A 130 -10.95 -23.71 -3.77
CA SER A 130 -10.56 -24.11 -5.12
C SER A 130 -10.21 -22.92 -6.01
N PRO A 131 -9.42 -23.12 -7.08
CA PRO A 131 -9.21 -22.10 -8.11
C PRO A 131 -10.52 -21.55 -8.70
N ALA A 132 -11.54 -22.39 -8.86
CA ALA A 132 -12.85 -21.98 -9.39
C ALA A 132 -13.60 -21.06 -8.42
N GLN A 133 -13.49 -21.29 -7.10
CA GLN A 133 -14.03 -20.40 -6.08
C GLN A 133 -13.33 -19.04 -6.12
N ALA A 134 -12.00 -19.05 -6.14
CA ALA A 134 -11.18 -17.85 -6.25
C ALA A 134 -11.54 -17.02 -7.48
N LEU A 135 -11.71 -17.65 -8.65
CA LEU A 135 -12.10 -16.98 -9.89
C LEU A 135 -13.46 -16.29 -9.78
N ARG A 136 -14.46 -16.95 -9.17
CA ARG A 136 -15.77 -16.31 -8.93
C ARG A 136 -15.65 -15.08 -8.04
N ASN A 137 -14.90 -15.17 -6.96
CA ASN A 137 -14.74 -14.06 -6.00
C ASN A 137 -13.86 -12.92 -6.55
N ALA A 138 -12.82 -13.24 -7.30
CA ALA A 138 -12.01 -12.23 -8.00
C ALA A 138 -12.84 -11.50 -9.07
N ALA A 139 -13.59 -12.25 -9.89
CA ALA A 139 -14.49 -11.66 -10.87
C ALA A 139 -15.56 -10.77 -10.20
N ARG A 140 -16.04 -11.14 -9.01
CA ARG A 140 -16.93 -10.32 -8.21
C ARG A 140 -16.30 -8.97 -7.85
N LEU A 141 -15.10 -8.95 -7.25
CA LEU A 141 -14.42 -7.69 -6.92
C LEU A 141 -14.16 -6.83 -8.17
N MET A 142 -13.73 -7.44 -9.27
CA MET A 142 -13.47 -6.68 -10.49
C MET A 142 -14.74 -6.08 -11.10
N LYS A 143 -15.85 -6.83 -11.12
CA LYS A 143 -17.10 -6.38 -11.75
C LYS A 143 -17.92 -5.45 -10.85
N GLU A 144 -18.04 -5.77 -9.57
CA GLU A 144 -18.92 -5.06 -8.63
C GLU A 144 -18.20 -3.87 -7.98
N ALA A 145 -16.90 -4.01 -7.67
CA ALA A 145 -16.12 -2.94 -7.04
C ALA A 145 -15.26 -2.15 -8.02
N GLY A 146 -14.86 -2.74 -9.16
CA GLY A 146 -14.04 -2.07 -10.17
C GLY A 146 -12.54 -2.05 -9.86
N VAL A 147 -12.05 -2.99 -9.02
CA VAL A 147 -10.61 -3.11 -8.74
C VAL A 147 -9.84 -3.48 -10.00
N GLY A 148 -8.60 -3.00 -10.11
CA GLY A 148 -7.71 -3.29 -11.23
C GLY A 148 -6.96 -4.62 -11.09
N ALA A 149 -6.88 -5.15 -9.87
CA ALA A 149 -6.20 -6.40 -9.54
C ALA A 149 -6.74 -6.97 -8.22
N VAL A 150 -6.41 -8.23 -7.95
CA VAL A 150 -6.67 -8.88 -6.65
C VAL A 150 -5.38 -9.26 -5.94
N LYS A 151 -5.40 -9.33 -4.61
CA LYS A 151 -4.33 -9.91 -3.80
C LYS A 151 -4.83 -11.16 -3.07
N LEU A 152 -3.98 -12.18 -2.98
CA LEU A 152 -4.26 -13.41 -2.20
C LEU A 152 -2.99 -13.90 -1.50
N GLU A 153 -3.17 -14.64 -0.40
CA GLU A 153 -2.06 -15.13 0.43
C GLU A 153 -1.71 -16.59 0.15
N GLY A 154 -0.41 -16.89 0.18
CA GLY A 154 0.15 -18.23 0.05
C GLY A 154 1.11 -18.34 -1.13
N GLY A 155 2.15 -19.16 -0.94
CA GLY A 155 3.17 -19.44 -1.95
C GLY A 155 2.81 -20.64 -2.83
N GLU A 156 3.60 -21.72 -2.74
CA GLU A 156 3.44 -22.93 -3.58
C GLU A 156 1.99 -23.46 -3.54
N ARG A 157 1.34 -23.43 -2.37
CA ARG A 157 -0.05 -23.89 -2.19
C ARG A 157 -1.09 -23.11 -3.01
N SER A 158 -0.80 -21.86 -3.36
CA SER A 158 -1.72 -20.97 -4.08
C SER A 158 -1.37 -20.86 -5.58
N ALA A 159 -0.27 -21.46 -6.03
CA ALA A 159 0.23 -21.34 -7.40
C ALA A 159 -0.84 -21.72 -8.45
N ARG A 160 -1.52 -22.87 -8.28
CA ARG A 160 -2.60 -23.30 -9.18
C ARG A 160 -3.78 -22.32 -9.23
N THR A 161 -4.10 -21.69 -8.11
CA THR A 161 -5.15 -20.67 -8.05
C THR A 161 -4.71 -19.41 -8.80
N ILE A 162 -3.47 -18.96 -8.58
CA ILE A 162 -2.91 -17.79 -9.26
C ILE A 162 -2.89 -18.02 -10.77
N GLU A 163 -2.41 -19.18 -11.23
CA GLU A 163 -2.34 -19.54 -12.64
C GLU A 163 -3.72 -19.43 -13.31
N LEU A 164 -4.76 -20.07 -12.76
CA LEU A 164 -6.11 -19.98 -13.33
C LEU A 164 -6.64 -18.54 -13.37
N LEU A 165 -6.41 -17.75 -12.32
CA LEU A 165 -6.85 -16.34 -12.27
C LEU A 165 -6.18 -15.54 -13.40
N VAL A 166 -4.86 -15.69 -13.54
CA VAL A 166 -4.06 -14.98 -14.54
C VAL A 166 -4.46 -15.40 -15.96
N GLU A 167 -4.62 -16.70 -16.23
CA GLU A 167 -5.12 -17.22 -17.52
C GLU A 167 -6.53 -16.71 -17.86
N SER A 168 -7.34 -16.43 -16.83
CA SER A 168 -8.68 -15.84 -16.97
C SER A 168 -8.66 -14.31 -17.12
N GLY A 169 -7.48 -13.69 -17.14
CA GLY A 169 -7.31 -12.25 -17.31
C GLY A 169 -7.42 -11.43 -16.01
N VAL A 170 -7.39 -12.06 -14.84
CA VAL A 170 -7.37 -11.39 -13.53
C VAL A 170 -5.92 -11.12 -13.11
N PRO A 171 -5.48 -9.86 -12.97
CA PRO A 171 -4.15 -9.58 -12.44
C PRO A 171 -4.05 -9.93 -10.96
N VAL A 172 -3.06 -10.73 -10.59
CA VAL A 172 -2.85 -11.18 -9.21
C VAL A 172 -1.56 -10.63 -8.60
N MET A 173 -1.70 -9.97 -7.46
CA MET A 173 -0.60 -9.69 -6.54
C MET A 173 -0.53 -10.83 -5.51
N ALA A 174 0.56 -11.56 -5.45
CA ALA A 174 0.74 -12.61 -4.45
C ALA A 174 1.14 -12.03 -3.09
N HIS A 175 1.00 -12.80 -2.02
CA HIS A 175 1.49 -12.46 -0.69
C HIS A 175 2.12 -13.68 -0.02
N VAL A 176 3.43 -13.59 0.29
CA VAL A 176 4.20 -14.63 0.98
C VAL A 176 4.96 -14.05 2.18
N GLY A 177 5.52 -14.92 3.02
CA GLY A 177 6.03 -14.53 4.33
C GLY A 177 4.94 -14.67 5.37
N LEU A 178 4.81 -13.70 6.27
CA LEU A 178 3.72 -13.70 7.25
C LEU A 178 2.41 -13.46 6.51
N THR A 179 1.47 -14.40 6.63
CA THR A 179 0.17 -14.33 5.98
C THR A 179 -0.91 -14.23 7.06
N PRO A 180 -1.37 -13.01 7.43
CA PRO A 180 -2.28 -12.78 8.55
C PRO A 180 -3.54 -13.64 8.56
N GLN A 181 -4.06 -14.07 7.40
CA GLN A 181 -5.21 -14.99 7.34
C GLN A 181 -4.91 -16.37 7.96
N SER A 182 -3.62 -16.69 8.14
CA SER A 182 -3.14 -17.92 8.77
C SER A 182 -2.73 -17.71 10.24
N VAL A 183 -3.12 -16.60 10.89
CA VAL A 183 -2.71 -16.23 12.26
C VAL A 183 -2.88 -17.36 13.28
N HIS A 184 -3.97 -18.13 13.19
CA HIS A 184 -4.23 -19.25 14.12
C HIS A 184 -3.30 -20.44 13.86
N ALA A 185 -2.93 -20.70 12.60
CA ALA A 185 -1.98 -21.76 12.25
C ALA A 185 -0.53 -21.36 12.62
N LEU A 186 -0.22 -20.06 12.53
CA LEU A 186 1.10 -19.50 12.84
C LEU A 186 1.29 -19.20 14.34
N GLY A 187 0.22 -19.22 15.14
CA GLY A 187 0.27 -18.87 16.56
C GLY A 187 0.54 -17.39 16.83
N GLY A 188 0.12 -16.50 15.92
CA GLY A 188 0.31 -15.05 16.01
C GLY A 188 1.00 -14.47 14.77
N TYR A 189 1.80 -13.42 14.98
CA TYR A 189 2.48 -12.67 13.91
C TYR A 189 4.01 -12.80 13.96
N PRO A 190 4.59 -14.02 13.85
CA PRO A 190 6.03 -14.20 13.91
C PRO A 190 6.73 -13.78 12.61
N VAL A 191 7.98 -13.34 12.74
CA VAL A 191 8.89 -13.13 11.59
C VAL A 191 9.10 -14.46 10.86
N GLN A 192 8.93 -14.45 9.53
CA GLN A 192 9.09 -15.62 8.66
C GLN A 192 10.48 -15.68 8.04
N GLY A 193 10.87 -16.83 7.49
CA GLY A 193 12.16 -16.99 6.79
C GLY A 193 13.39 -16.99 7.69
N ARG A 194 13.24 -17.25 9.00
CA ARG A 194 14.37 -17.44 9.92
C ARG A 194 14.92 -18.86 9.86
N GLY A 195 16.23 -18.97 9.65
CA GLY A 195 16.91 -20.24 9.44
C GLY A 195 16.87 -20.69 7.99
N GLU A 196 17.86 -21.49 7.60
CA GLU A 196 18.12 -21.87 6.21
C GLU A 196 16.91 -22.53 5.52
N GLU A 197 16.27 -23.49 6.20
CA GLU A 197 15.12 -24.20 5.63
C GLU A 197 13.91 -23.27 5.39
N ALA A 198 13.63 -22.35 6.34
CA ALA A 198 12.54 -21.39 6.19
C ALA A 198 12.84 -20.35 5.12
N ALA A 199 14.11 -19.93 4.99
CA ALA A 199 14.56 -19.04 3.93
C ALA A 199 14.36 -19.67 2.55
N HIS A 200 14.79 -20.93 2.39
CA HIS A 200 14.58 -21.68 1.14
C HIS A 200 13.09 -21.91 0.83
N ARG A 201 12.25 -22.17 1.83
CA ARG A 201 10.79 -22.24 1.63
C ARG A 201 10.24 -20.92 1.08
N LEU A 202 10.62 -19.79 1.67
CA LEU A 202 10.17 -18.47 1.21
C LEU A 202 10.61 -18.18 -0.23
N GLN A 203 11.85 -18.52 -0.59
CA GLN A 203 12.35 -18.38 -1.96
C GLN A 203 11.54 -19.23 -2.95
N ARG A 204 11.25 -20.50 -2.61
CA ARG A 204 10.40 -21.36 -3.44
C ARG A 204 8.98 -20.81 -3.57
N ASP A 205 8.37 -20.38 -2.48
CA ASP A 205 7.06 -19.75 -2.46
C ASP A 205 7.03 -18.53 -3.40
N ALA A 206 8.00 -17.63 -3.25
CA ALA A 206 8.12 -16.43 -4.07
C ALA A 206 8.34 -16.74 -5.56
N LYS A 207 9.13 -17.77 -5.87
CA LYS A 207 9.35 -18.22 -7.24
C LYS A 207 8.11 -18.87 -7.85
N ALA A 208 7.42 -19.72 -7.09
CA ALA A 208 6.23 -20.43 -7.54
C ALA A 208 5.09 -19.48 -7.90
N VAL A 209 4.87 -18.42 -7.10
CA VAL A 209 3.83 -17.42 -7.42
C VAL A 209 4.19 -16.59 -8.65
N GLN A 210 5.48 -16.32 -8.90
CA GLN A 210 5.92 -15.69 -10.13
C GLN A 210 5.70 -16.61 -11.34
N GLU A 211 6.07 -17.88 -11.23
CA GLU A 211 5.89 -18.87 -12.30
C GLU A 211 4.40 -19.08 -12.64
N ALA A 212 3.52 -19.01 -11.64
CA ALA A 212 2.07 -19.00 -11.82
C ALA A 212 1.53 -17.70 -12.47
N GLY A 213 2.37 -16.68 -12.67
CA GLY A 213 2.01 -15.45 -13.39
C GLY A 213 1.57 -14.27 -12.53
N ALA A 214 1.79 -14.29 -11.21
CA ALA A 214 1.56 -13.11 -10.38
C ALA A 214 2.36 -11.91 -10.91
N PHE A 215 1.76 -10.72 -10.97
CA PHE A 215 2.45 -9.54 -11.51
C PHE A 215 3.37 -8.85 -10.48
N ALA A 216 3.17 -9.13 -9.20
CA ALA A 216 3.96 -8.63 -8.07
C ALA A 216 3.75 -9.56 -6.87
N VAL A 217 4.64 -9.48 -5.87
CA VAL A 217 4.52 -10.25 -4.63
C VAL A 217 4.83 -9.40 -3.40
N VAL A 218 3.93 -9.42 -2.42
CA VAL A 218 4.15 -8.86 -1.08
C VAL A 218 5.03 -9.81 -0.27
N LEU A 219 6.04 -9.24 0.41
CA LEU A 219 6.89 -9.92 1.38
C LEU A 219 6.63 -9.29 2.76
N GLU A 220 5.98 -10.04 3.66
CA GLU A 220 5.63 -9.53 5.00
C GLU A 220 6.44 -10.19 6.12
N ALA A 221 6.99 -9.36 7.01
CA ALA A 221 7.76 -9.75 8.19
C ALA A 221 8.88 -10.76 7.86
N VAL A 222 9.73 -10.42 6.89
CA VAL A 222 10.86 -11.23 6.40
C VAL A 222 12.19 -10.53 6.75
N PRO A 223 13.28 -11.26 7.10
CA PRO A 223 14.61 -10.69 7.24
C PRO A 223 15.02 -9.87 6.02
N ALA A 224 15.56 -8.67 6.25
CA ALA A 224 15.86 -7.71 5.18
C ALA A 224 16.83 -8.27 4.12
N GLU A 225 17.83 -9.05 4.55
CA GLU A 225 18.79 -9.69 3.64
C GLU A 225 18.11 -10.72 2.73
N LEU A 226 17.23 -11.56 3.30
CA LEU A 226 16.47 -12.55 2.54
C LEU A 226 15.50 -11.88 1.56
N ALA A 227 14.81 -10.81 1.99
CA ALA A 227 13.93 -10.05 1.09
C ALA A 227 14.71 -9.39 -0.06
N ALA A 228 15.92 -8.89 0.19
CA ALA A 228 16.80 -8.36 -0.85
C ALA A 228 17.24 -9.44 -1.84
N GLN A 229 17.58 -10.65 -1.35
CA GLN A 229 17.91 -11.81 -2.19
C GLN A 229 16.73 -12.19 -3.09
N VAL A 230 15.54 -12.39 -2.50
CA VAL A 230 14.31 -12.70 -3.26
C VAL A 230 14.03 -11.61 -4.30
N THR A 231 14.18 -10.33 -3.95
CA THR A 231 13.95 -9.20 -4.86
C THR A 231 14.89 -9.21 -6.06
N ALA A 232 16.15 -9.61 -5.86
CA ALA A 232 17.15 -9.72 -6.92
C ALA A 232 16.90 -10.93 -7.84
N GLU A 233 16.32 -12.02 -7.31
CA GLU A 233 16.03 -13.24 -8.06
C GLU A 233 14.73 -13.17 -8.89
N LEU A 234 13.75 -12.40 -8.43
CA LEU A 234 12.46 -12.26 -9.10
C LEU A 234 12.50 -11.22 -10.23
N ALA A 235 11.83 -11.54 -11.33
CA ALA A 235 11.56 -10.64 -12.43
C ALA A 235 10.37 -9.69 -12.15
N ILE A 236 9.46 -10.10 -11.25
CA ILE A 236 8.30 -9.28 -10.84
C ILE A 236 8.65 -8.36 -9.66
N PRO A 237 7.96 -7.22 -9.48
CA PRO A 237 8.12 -6.36 -8.32
C PRO A 237 7.84 -7.06 -6.99
N THR A 238 8.71 -6.84 -6.01
CA THR A 238 8.48 -7.18 -4.60
C THR A 238 8.00 -5.96 -3.83
N VAL A 239 7.01 -6.16 -2.95
CA VAL A 239 6.44 -5.11 -2.09
C VAL A 239 6.69 -5.47 -0.64
N GLY A 240 7.54 -4.72 0.05
CA GLY A 240 7.91 -5.00 1.43
C GLY A 240 6.95 -4.39 2.45
N ILE A 241 6.67 -5.15 3.51
CA ILE A 241 6.12 -4.63 4.77
C ILE A 241 6.83 -5.34 5.92
N GLY A 242 7.71 -4.63 6.62
CA GLY A 242 8.65 -5.27 7.56
C GLY A 242 9.64 -6.22 6.87
N ALA A 243 9.95 -5.99 5.60
CA ALA A 243 10.92 -6.75 4.79
C ALA A 243 12.19 -5.93 4.43
N GLY A 244 12.35 -4.75 5.03
CA GLY A 244 13.49 -3.87 4.79
C GLY A 244 13.44 -3.14 3.43
N VAL A 245 14.47 -2.33 3.18
CA VAL A 245 14.58 -1.49 1.98
C VAL A 245 15.03 -2.26 0.74
N GLY A 246 15.24 -3.58 0.84
CA GLY A 246 15.66 -4.41 -0.29
C GLY A 246 14.60 -4.59 -1.37
N CYS A 247 13.32 -4.40 -1.05
CA CYS A 247 12.20 -4.58 -1.99
C CYS A 247 12.06 -3.42 -3.01
N ASP A 248 11.43 -3.70 -4.15
CA ASP A 248 11.15 -2.69 -5.19
C ASP A 248 10.13 -1.64 -4.73
N ALA A 249 9.25 -2.01 -3.81
CA ALA A 249 8.20 -1.17 -3.27
C ALA A 249 7.99 -1.40 -1.78
N GLN A 250 7.20 -0.52 -1.15
CA GLN A 250 6.83 -0.64 0.25
C GLN A 250 5.33 -0.44 0.43
N VAL A 251 4.73 -1.19 1.36
CA VAL A 251 3.34 -1.00 1.80
C VAL A 251 3.26 -0.81 3.30
N LEU A 252 2.35 0.08 3.72
CA LEU A 252 1.93 0.20 5.11
C LEU A 252 0.41 0.28 5.19
N VAL A 253 -0.14 -0.22 6.30
CA VAL A 253 -1.51 0.09 6.70
C VAL A 253 -1.57 1.59 7.00
N TRP A 254 -2.48 2.32 6.34
CA TRP A 254 -2.48 3.77 6.40
C TRP A 254 -2.74 4.31 7.80
N THR A 255 -3.57 3.64 8.60
CA THR A 255 -3.86 4.03 9.98
C THR A 255 -2.63 3.92 10.88
N ASP A 256 -1.75 2.96 10.63
CA ASP A 256 -0.47 2.83 11.33
C ASP A 256 0.50 3.92 10.89
N MET A 257 0.63 4.11 9.57
CA MET A 257 1.47 5.15 8.96
C MET A 257 1.09 6.56 9.44
N ALA A 258 -0.21 6.84 9.58
CA ALA A 258 -0.73 8.16 9.94
C ALA A 258 -0.99 8.33 11.46
N GLY A 259 -0.67 7.34 12.29
CA GLY A 259 -0.83 7.43 13.75
C GLY A 259 -2.30 7.49 14.22
N MET A 260 -3.20 6.80 13.52
CA MET A 260 -4.62 6.72 13.86
C MET A 260 -4.94 5.58 14.84
N ASN A 261 -4.23 4.45 14.71
CA ASN A 261 -4.41 3.28 15.57
C ASN A 261 -3.92 3.57 17.01
N PRO A 262 -4.70 3.20 18.04
CA PRO A 262 -4.25 3.33 19.42
C PRO A 262 -3.21 2.26 19.78
N GLY A 263 -2.26 2.59 20.66
CA GLY A 263 -1.41 1.61 21.30
C GLY A 263 -0.10 1.31 20.58
N HIS A 264 0.34 0.05 20.62
CA HIS A 264 1.66 -0.36 20.18
C HIS A 264 1.80 -0.33 18.65
N THR A 265 2.69 0.53 18.17
CA THR A 265 3.10 0.58 16.76
C THR A 265 4.10 -0.55 16.46
N PRO A 266 3.83 -1.44 15.48
CA PRO A 266 4.78 -2.49 15.10
C PRO A 266 6.15 -1.90 14.74
N LYS A 267 7.23 -2.62 15.06
CA LYS A 267 8.62 -2.13 14.86
C LYS A 267 8.92 -1.67 13.42
N PHE A 268 8.27 -2.26 12.42
CA PHE A 268 8.49 -1.92 11.01
C PHE A 268 7.71 -0.69 10.54
N VAL A 269 6.82 -0.14 11.37
CA VAL A 269 6.02 1.04 11.03
C VAL A 269 6.77 2.30 11.46
N LYS A 270 6.86 3.27 10.55
CA LYS A 270 7.16 4.66 10.87
C LYS A 270 5.86 5.45 10.86
N GLN A 271 5.57 6.16 11.95
CA GLN A 271 4.49 7.14 12.00
C GLN A 271 4.96 8.44 11.33
N TYR A 272 4.20 8.91 10.34
CA TYR A 272 4.43 10.16 9.62
C TYR A 272 3.55 11.31 10.14
N ALA A 273 2.52 11.01 10.94
CA ALA A 273 1.64 11.97 11.60
C ALA A 273 1.04 11.37 12.89
N ASP A 274 0.42 12.22 13.71
CA ASP A 274 -0.47 11.83 14.83
C ASP A 274 -1.91 12.28 14.52
N LEU A 275 -2.55 11.61 13.56
CA LEU A 275 -3.92 11.96 13.18
C LEU A 275 -4.92 11.69 14.30
N ARG A 276 -4.66 10.71 15.18
CA ARG A 276 -5.53 10.44 16.33
C ARG A 276 -5.53 11.63 17.29
N GLY A 277 -4.37 12.20 17.59
CA GLY A 277 -4.23 13.38 18.43
C GLY A 277 -4.94 14.58 17.84
N VAL A 278 -4.73 14.84 16.54
CA VAL A 278 -5.37 15.94 15.81
C VAL A 278 -6.89 15.81 15.80
N LEU A 279 -7.44 14.64 15.44
CA LEU A 279 -8.87 14.42 15.42
C LEU A 279 -9.48 14.52 16.82
N GLY A 280 -8.81 13.96 17.82
CA GLY A 280 -9.23 14.05 19.22
C GLY A 280 -9.27 15.49 19.73
N ALA A 281 -8.30 16.32 19.35
CA ALA A 281 -8.27 17.74 19.71
C ALA A 281 -9.42 18.51 19.05
N ALA A 282 -9.65 18.31 17.75
CA ALA A 282 -10.75 18.93 17.02
C ALA A 282 -12.12 18.55 17.62
N ALA A 283 -12.32 17.27 17.94
CA ALA A 283 -13.56 16.80 18.56
C ALA A 283 -13.81 17.41 19.95
N ARG A 284 -12.76 17.57 20.76
CA ARG A 284 -12.87 18.24 22.07
C ARG A 284 -13.20 19.72 21.92
N GLN A 285 -12.50 20.43 21.03
CA GLN A 285 -12.76 21.83 20.77
C GLN A 285 -14.21 22.06 20.31
N TYR A 286 -14.68 21.28 19.34
CA TYR A 286 -16.08 21.33 18.91
C TYR A 286 -17.06 21.12 20.06
N ALA A 287 -16.82 20.11 20.90
CA ALA A 287 -17.67 19.83 22.05
C ALA A 287 -17.65 20.97 23.09
N ASP A 288 -16.51 21.60 23.31
CA ASP A 288 -16.36 22.71 24.26
C ASP A 288 -17.03 23.99 23.74
N GLU A 289 -16.92 24.29 22.45
CA GLU A 289 -17.62 25.42 21.83
C GLU A 289 -19.15 25.23 21.83
N VAL A 290 -19.64 24.00 21.62
CA VAL A 290 -21.07 23.68 21.74
C VAL A 290 -21.56 23.83 23.19
N ARG A 291 -20.82 23.29 24.18
CA ARG A 291 -21.17 23.41 25.60
C ARG A 291 -21.12 24.86 26.08
N GLY A 292 -20.17 25.64 25.58
CA GLY A 292 -20.00 27.06 25.89
C GLY A 292 -20.99 27.97 25.15
N GLY A 293 -21.76 27.44 24.20
CA GLY A 293 -22.71 28.22 23.40
C GLY A 293 -22.04 29.18 22.42
N THR A 294 -20.77 28.98 22.09
CA THR A 294 -20.05 29.79 21.09
C THR A 294 -20.21 29.23 19.67
N PHE A 295 -20.56 27.95 19.53
CA PHE A 295 -20.97 27.34 18.28
C PHE A 295 -22.43 26.81 18.35
N PRO A 296 -23.26 27.02 17.30
CA PRO A 296 -22.97 27.84 16.12
C PRO A 296 -23.01 29.33 16.45
N ASP A 297 -22.16 30.11 15.79
CA ASP A 297 -22.22 31.58 15.82
C ASP A 297 -23.19 32.11 14.74
N GLN A 298 -23.22 33.43 14.56
CA GLN A 298 -24.06 34.06 13.54
C GLN A 298 -23.63 33.72 12.11
N ALA A 299 -22.33 33.52 11.85
CA ALA A 299 -21.83 33.18 10.52
C ALA A 299 -22.25 31.77 10.09
N HIS A 300 -22.48 30.88 11.07
CA HIS A 300 -22.93 29.50 10.87
C HIS A 300 -24.44 29.30 11.09
N SER A 301 -25.22 30.39 11.12
CA SER A 301 -26.68 30.36 11.34
C SER A 301 -27.45 30.97 10.16
N PHE A 302 -28.50 30.29 9.70
CA PHE A 302 -29.41 30.80 8.66
C PHE A 302 -30.47 31.75 9.24
N LYS A 303 -30.93 32.70 8.43
CA LYS A 303 -32.01 33.63 8.76
C LYS A 303 -33.28 33.28 8.02
#